data_AF-A0A0C9UAD7-F1
#
_entry.id   AF-A0A0C9UAD7-F1
#
_cell.length_a   1.000
_cell.length_b   1.000
_cell.length_c   1.000
_cell.angle_alpha   90.00
_cell.angle_beta   90.00
_cell.angle_gamma   90.00
#
_symmetry.space_group_name_H-M   'P 1'
#
loop_
_entity.id
_entity.type
_entity.pdbx_description
1 polymer ?
#
loop_
_entity_poly.entity_id
_entity_poly.type
_entity_poly.pdbx_seq_one_letter_code
_entity_poly.pdbx_strand_id
1 'polypeptide(L)'
;WGWAKYRYRQIQKTTFEQAKAAIIQYLDACPMDVIHRFINCSWRFTPAYQGGLTGKAAAWAIRKLKGHHTISNAAFISIEALVQLHSDV
;
A
#
# COMPACT_ATOMS: atom_id res chain seq x y z
N TRP A 1 -2.07 2.13 10.24
CA TRP A 1 -1.31 3.35 10.63
C TRP A 1 -1.81 4.66 10.02
N GLY A 2 -1.98 4.75 8.69
CA GLY A 2 -2.28 6.05 8.03
C GLY A 2 -3.47 6.81 8.62
N TRP A 3 -4.59 6.13 8.84
CA TRP A 3 -5.80 6.74 9.43
C TRP A 3 -5.59 7.26 10.85
N ALA A 4 -5.05 6.43 11.76
CA ALA A 4 -4.79 6.82 13.14
C ALA A 4 -3.81 7.99 13.23
N LYS A 5 -2.75 7.99 12.40
CA LYS A 5 -1.78 9.10 12.32
C LYS A 5 -2.41 10.39 11.80
N TYR A 6 -3.31 10.29 10.82
CA TYR A 6 -4.05 11.44 10.30
C TYR A 6 -4.93 12.05 11.40
N ARG A 7 -5.73 11.25 12.11
CA ARG A 7 -6.55 11.71 13.23
C ARG A 7 -5.73 12.26 14.38
N TYR A 8 -4.65 11.58 14.74
CA TYR A 8 -3.68 12.05 15.72
C TYR A 8 -3.20 13.46 15.37
N ARG A 9 -2.87 13.77 14.10
CA ARG A 9 -2.41 15.12 13.72
C ARG A 9 -3.48 16.22 13.80
N GLN A 10 -4.77 15.88 13.83
CA GLN A 10 -5.86 16.86 13.85
C GLN A 10 -6.09 17.50 15.22
N ILE A 11 -5.71 16.83 16.31
CA ILE A 11 -5.89 17.37 17.65
C ILE A 11 -4.63 18.07 18.14
N GLN A 12 -4.78 19.13 18.92
CA GLN A 12 -3.65 19.67 19.69
C GLN A 12 -3.39 18.82 20.93
N LYS A 13 -2.12 18.63 21.27
CA LYS A 13 -1.67 17.93 22.48
C LYS A 13 -0.69 18.86 23.18
N THR A 14 -0.97 19.23 24.41
CA THR A 14 -0.10 20.12 25.18
C THR A 14 0.89 19.34 26.03
N THR A 15 0.62 18.06 26.30
CA THR A 15 1.48 17.19 27.10
C THR A 15 1.77 15.86 26.40
N PHE A 16 2.85 15.20 26.86
CA PHE A 16 3.23 13.88 26.37
C PHE A 16 2.19 12.80 26.71
N GLU A 17 1.57 12.88 27.89
CA GLU A 17 0.53 11.92 28.29
C GLU A 17 -0.74 12.05 27.43
N GLN A 18 -1.14 13.27 27.08
CA GLN A 18 -2.22 13.48 26.10
C GLN A 18 -1.85 12.90 24.74
N ALA A 19 -0.58 12.99 24.34
CA ALA A 19 -0.13 12.41 23.08
C ALA A 19 -0.21 10.88 23.09
N LYS A 20 0.21 10.22 24.18
CA LYS A 20 0.04 8.76 24.33
C LYS A 20 -1.43 8.36 24.29
N ALA A 21 -2.27 9.03 25.09
CA ALA A 21 -3.69 8.73 25.15
C ALA A 21 -4.36 8.87 23.77
N ALA A 22 -4.00 9.91 23.02
CA ALA A 22 -4.51 10.12 21.67
C ALA A 22 -4.10 9.01 20.68
N ILE A 23 -2.88 8.47 20.80
CA ILE A 23 -2.44 7.38 19.93
C ILE A 23 -3.31 6.15 20.17
N ILE A 24 -3.50 5.76 21.43
CA ILE A 24 -4.31 4.59 21.80
C ILE A 24 -5.75 4.80 21.32
N GLN A 25 -6.35 5.95 21.65
CA GLN A 25 -7.70 6.31 21.25
C GLN A 25 -7.92 6.17 19.73
N TYR A 26 -7.02 6.70 18.90
CA TYR A 26 -7.18 6.63 17.44
C TYR A 26 -6.73 5.32 16.81
N LEU A 27 -5.95 4.49 17.51
CA LEU A 27 -5.71 3.12 17.06
C LEU A 27 -6.99 2.29 17.26
N ASP A 28 -7.62 2.41 18.43
CA ASP A 28 -8.83 1.65 18.78
C ASP A 28 -10.08 2.15 18.04
N ALA A 29 -10.14 3.45 17.73
CA ALA A 29 -11.28 4.05 17.03
C ALA A 29 -11.26 3.86 15.50
N CYS A 30 -10.27 3.14 14.94
CA CYS A 30 -10.18 2.96 13.49
C CYS A 30 -11.38 2.16 12.97
N PRO A 31 -12.21 2.73 12.09
CA PRO A 31 -13.37 2.02 11.56
C PRO A 31 -12.98 0.76 10.78
N MET A 32 -13.83 -0.28 10.87
CA MET A 32 -13.57 -1.56 10.23
C MET A 32 -13.54 -1.45 8.69
N ASP A 33 -14.41 -0.63 8.11
CA ASP A 33 -14.43 -0.34 6.67
C ASP A 33 -13.13 0.29 6.18
N VAL A 34 -12.51 1.16 6.98
CA VAL A 34 -11.21 1.76 6.70
C VAL A 34 -10.11 0.68 6.69
N ILE A 35 -10.12 -0.22 7.66
CA ILE A 35 -9.17 -1.35 7.72
C ILE A 35 -9.34 -2.25 6.50
N HIS A 36 -10.57 -2.64 6.17
CA HIS A 36 -10.88 -3.43 4.98
C HIS A 36 -10.41 -2.73 3.70
N ARG A 37 -10.62 -1.41 3.59
CA ARG A 37 -10.15 -0.63 2.44
C ARG A 37 -8.63 -0.67 2.32
N PHE A 38 -7.89 -0.58 3.42
CA PHE A 38 -6.43 -0.70 3.38
C PHE A 38 -5.97 -2.09 2.94
N ILE A 39 -6.55 -3.15 3.51
CA ILE A 39 -6.24 -4.54 3.15
C ILE A 39 -6.54 -4.77 1.67
N ASN A 40 -7.72 -4.37 1.21
CA ASN A 40 -8.12 -4.51 -0.20
C ASN A 40 -7.21 -3.70 -1.13
N CYS A 41 -6.79 -2.49 -0.73
CA CYS A 41 -5.83 -1.70 -1.49
C CYS A 41 -4.47 -2.38 -1.58
N SER A 42 -3.93 -2.92 -0.48
CA SER A 42 -2.65 -3.63 -0.49
C SER A 42 -2.73 -4.95 -1.25
N TRP A 43 -3.86 -5.66 -1.18
CA TRP A 43 -4.08 -6.93 -1.86
C TRP A 43 -3.93 -6.82 -3.38
N ARG A 44 -4.22 -5.64 -3.96
CA ARG A 44 -4.02 -5.37 -5.38
C ARG A 44 -2.57 -5.51 -5.83
N PHE A 45 -1.61 -5.37 -4.90
CA PHE A 45 -0.19 -5.51 -5.17
C PHE A 45 0.35 -6.92 -4.94
N THR A 46 -0.40 -7.78 -4.23
CA THR A 46 0.03 -9.14 -3.89
C THR A 46 0.48 -9.94 -5.12
N PRO A 47 -0.27 -9.99 -6.25
CA PRO A 47 0.15 -10.78 -7.41
C PRO A 47 1.43 -10.26 -8.08
N ALA A 48 1.64 -8.94 -8.08
CA ALA A 48 2.85 -8.33 -8.62
C ALA A 48 4.08 -8.69 -7.77
N TYR A 49 3.95 -8.63 -6.45
CA TYR A 49 5.02 -9.02 -5.54
C TYR A 49 5.30 -10.52 -5.56
N GLN A 50 4.24 -11.36 -5.60
CA GLN A 50 4.39 -12.81 -5.71
C GLN A 50 5.11 -13.24 -6.99
N GLY A 51 4.89 -12.50 -8.08
CA GLY A 51 5.64 -12.74 -9.30
C GLY A 51 7.11 -12.29 -9.19
N GLY A 52 7.42 -11.27 -8.38
CA GLY A 52 8.77 -10.70 -8.23
C GLY A 52 8.91 -9.24 -8.67
N LEU A 53 7.85 -8.59 -9.15
CA LEU A 53 7.87 -7.16 -9.46
C LEU A 53 7.89 -6.35 -8.17
N THR A 54 8.74 -5.33 -8.11
CA THR A 54 8.81 -4.40 -6.98
C THR A 54 8.73 -2.94 -7.43
N GLY A 55 8.55 -2.03 -6.48
CA GLY A 55 8.61 -0.58 -6.70
C GLY A 55 7.74 -0.08 -7.86
N LYS A 56 8.37 0.68 -8.77
CA LYS A 56 7.70 1.32 -9.92
C LYS A 56 7.11 0.30 -10.90
N ALA A 57 7.73 -0.87 -11.05
CA ALA A 57 7.27 -1.92 -11.96
C ALA A 57 5.95 -2.52 -11.48
N ALA A 58 5.85 -2.85 -10.19
CA ALA A 58 4.61 -3.35 -9.59
C ALA A 58 3.47 -2.32 -9.71
N ALA A 59 3.76 -1.04 -9.40
CA ALA A 59 2.78 0.04 -9.53
C ALA A 59 2.29 0.24 -10.98
N TRP A 60 3.20 0.14 -11.95
CA TRP A 60 2.85 0.22 -13.37
C TRP A 60 1.99 -0.97 -13.81
N ALA A 61 2.36 -2.20 -13.42
CA ALA A 61 1.65 -3.42 -13.78
C ALA A 61 0.19 -3.37 -13.31
N ILE A 62 -0.04 -3.00 -12.05
CA ILE A 62 -1.39 -2.91 -11.45
C ILE A 62 -2.22 -1.81 -12.12
N ARG A 63 -1.59 -0.68 -12.46
CA ARG A 63 -2.26 0.41 -13.18
C ARG A 63 -2.64 0.03 -14.60
N LYS A 64 -1.86 -0.84 -15.26
CA LYS A 64 -2.15 -1.31 -16.61
C LYS A 64 -3.20 -2.42 -16.60
N LEU A 65 -3.22 -3.25 -15.56
CA LEU A 65 -4.04 -4.46 -15.47
C LEU A 65 -5.28 -4.30 -14.56
N LYS A 66 -5.98 -3.16 -14.70
CA LYS A 66 -7.11 -2.72 -13.84
C LYS A 66 -8.32 -3.66 -13.78
N GLY A 67 -8.45 -4.60 -14.72
CA GLY A 67 -9.61 -5.50 -14.81
C GLY A 67 -9.47 -6.69 -13.86
N HIS A 68 -8.61 -7.64 -14.22
CA HIS A 68 -8.50 -8.91 -13.51
C HIS A 68 -7.48 -8.93 -12.37
N HIS A 69 -6.61 -7.91 -12.24
CA HIS A 69 -5.54 -7.87 -11.23
C HIS A 69 -4.65 -9.14 -11.18
N THR A 70 -4.73 -10.00 -12.20
CA THR A 70 -3.95 -11.22 -12.36
C THR A 70 -2.95 -10.98 -13.49
N ILE A 71 -1.69 -10.78 -13.13
CA ILE A 71 -0.62 -10.63 -14.12
C ILE A 71 -0.36 -12.02 -14.69
N SER A 72 -0.59 -12.22 -15.99
CA SER A 72 -0.22 -13.48 -16.63
C SER A 72 1.30 -13.64 -16.64
N ASN A 73 1.80 -14.87 -16.61
CA ASN A 73 3.25 -15.14 -16.68
C ASN A 73 3.91 -14.46 -17.89
N ALA A 74 3.22 -14.41 -19.04
CA ALA A 74 3.72 -13.72 -20.23
C ALA A 74 3.87 -12.19 -20.04
N ALA A 75 2.87 -11.56 -19.43
CA ALA A 75 2.92 -10.13 -19.11
C ALA A 75 4.00 -9.85 -18.03
N PHE A 76 4.16 -10.78 -17.08
CA PHE A 76 5.18 -10.70 -16.05
C PHE A 76 6.60 -10.68 -16.66
N ILE A 77 6.94 -11.68 -17.47
CA ILE A 77 8.25 -11.82 -18.13
C ILE A 77 8.58 -10.57 -18.95
N SER A 78 7.58 -10.05 -19.66
CA SER A 78 7.75 -8.85 -20.48
C SER A 78 8.05 -7.60 -19.65
N ILE A 79 7.42 -7.44 -18.49
CA ILE A 79 7.67 -6.32 -17.58
C ILE A 79 9.04 -6.46 -16.90
N GLU A 80 9.39 -7.66 -16.47
CA GLU A 80 10.69 -7.93 -15.84
C GLU A 80 11.85 -7.66 -16.81
N ALA A 81 11.75 -8.12 -18.06
CA ALA A 81 12.75 -7.85 -19.09
C ALA A 81 12.95 -6.35 -19.34
N LEU A 82 11.87 -5.56 -19.35
CA LEU A 82 11.95 -4.10 -19.47
C LEU A 82 12.61 -3.43 -18.25
N VAL A 83 12.39 -3.97 -17.06
CA VAL A 83 13.01 -3.46 -15.82
C VAL A 83 14.51 -3.71 -15.83
N GLN A 84 14.95 -4.90 -16.24
CA GLN A 84 16.39 -5.21 -16.34
C GLN A 84 17.07 -4.32 -17.38
N LEU A 85 16.49 -4.20 -18.58
CA LEU A 85 17.04 -3.38 -19.66
C LEU A 85 17.21 -1.89 -19.29
N HIS A 86 16.38 -1.36 -18.39
CA HIS A 86 16.49 0.02 -17.92
C HIS A 86 17.39 0.18 -16.68
N SER A 87 17.82 -0.92 -16.08
CA SER A 87 18.76 -0.93 -14.94
C SER A 87 20.21 -1.09 -15.40
N ASP A 88 20.42 -1.65 -16.60
CA ASP A 88 21.74 -1.88 -17.23
C ASP A 88 22.24 -0.68 -18.07
N VAL A 89 21.53 0.46 -18.04
CA VAL A 89 21.88 1.73 -18.71
C VAL A 89 22.12 2.81 -17.67
#